data_AF-A0A1H2VSW1-F1
#
_entry.id   AF-A0A1H2VSW1-F1
#
_cell.length_a   1.000
_cell.length_b   1.000
_cell.length_c   1.000
_cell.angle_alpha   90.00
_cell.angle_beta   90.00
_cell.angle_gamma   90.00
#
_symmetry.space_group_name_H-M   'P 1'
#
loop_
_entity.id
_entity.type
_entity.pdbx_description
1 polymer ?
#
loop_
_entity_poly.entity_id
_entity_poly.type
_entity_poly.pdbx_seq_one_letter_code
_entity_poly.pdbx_strand_id
1 'polypeptide(L)' 'MPRMMLNDEYWSKLEKILLQESIYNKRNLRMTVEGILYRMRVGCPWRDLPRVFGC' A
#
# COMPACT_ATOMS: atom_id res chain seq x y z
N MET A 1 11.53 -8.36 8.35
CA MET A 1 10.55 -8.24 7.25
C MET A 1 9.46 -7.27 7.68
N PRO A 2 9.10 -6.24 6.90
CA PRO A 2 7.99 -5.37 7.25
C PRO A 2 6.70 -6.19 7.24
N ARG A 3 5.96 -6.12 8.35
CA ARG A 3 4.67 -6.79 8.50
C ARG A 3 3.66 -6.03 7.66
N MET A 4 3.18 -6.64 6.57
CA MET A 4 2.08 -6.10 5.76
C MET A 4 0.88 -5.81 6.69
N MET A 5 0.28 -4.64 6.50
CA MET A 5 -0.79 -4.14 7.36
C MET A 5 -2.16 -4.65 6.92
N LEU A 6 -2.36 -4.87 5.63
CA LEU A 6 -3.61 -5.36 5.08
C LEU A 6 -3.56 -6.87 4.89
N ASN A 7 -4.49 -7.57 5.55
CA ASN A 7 -4.81 -8.93 5.17
C ASN A 7 -5.55 -8.95 3.81
N ASP A 8 -5.71 -10.14 3.24
CA ASP A 8 -6.32 -10.27 1.91
C ASP A 8 -7.80 -9.86 1.87
N GLU A 9 -8.52 -10.01 2.98
CA GLU A 9 -9.93 -9.60 3.07
C GLU A 9 -10.08 -8.08 3.01
N TYR A 10 -9.29 -7.34 3.81
CA TYR A 10 -9.29 -5.89 3.80
C TYR A 10 -8.75 -5.34 2.49
N TRP A 11 -7.71 -5.98 1.92
CA TRP A 11 -7.21 -5.62 0.60
C TRP A 11 -8.30 -5.75 -0.46
N SER A 12 -9.05 -6.85 -0.50
CA SER A 12 -10.11 -7.05 -1.50
C SER A 12 -11.22 -5.99 -1.41
N LYS A 13 -11.57 -5.54 -0.19
CA LYS A 13 -12.53 -4.46 0.02
C LYS A 13 -11.97 -3.11 -0.45
N LEU A 14 -10.73 -2.80 -0.07
CA LEU A 14 -10.09 -1.54 -0.43
C LEU A 14 -9.82 -1.44 -1.93
N GLU A 15 -9.35 -2.51 -2.56
CA GLU A 15 -9.09 -2.56 -4.00
C GLU A 15 -10.35 -2.19 -4.79
N LYS A 16 -11.51 -2.72 -4.42
CA LYS A 16 -12.79 -2.36 -5.07
C LYS A 16 -13.08 -0.87 -4.97
N ILE A 17 -12.87 -0.26 -3.81
CA ILE A 17 -13.08 1.18 -3.60
C ILE A 17 -12.10 1.99 -4.47
N LEU A 18 -10.81 1.62 -4.50
CA LEU A 18 -9.82 2.29 -5.32
C LEU A 18 -10.19 2.25 -6.81
N LEU A 19 -10.65 1.12 -7.31
CA LEU A 19 -11.10 0.98 -8.69
C LEU A 19 -12.36 1.82 -8.99
N GLN A 20 -13.28 1.94 -8.03
CA GLN A 20 -14.46 2.82 -8.13
C GLN A 20 -14.05 4.29 -8.22
N GLU A 21 -13.03 4.70 -7.46
CA GLU A 21 -12.45 6.04 -7.49
C GLU A 21 -11.52 6.29 -8.70
N SER A 22 -11.64 5.48 -9.76
CA SER A 22 -10.82 5.56 -10.98
C SER A 22 -9.31 5.39 -10.78
N ILE A 23 -8.88 4.83 -9.65
CA ILE A 23 -7.49 4.42 -9.43
C ILE A 23 -7.31 3.08 -10.11
N TYR A 24 -6.66 3.08 -11.26
CA TYR A 24 -6.43 1.88 -12.06
C TYR A 24 -5.62 0.80 -11.33
N ASN A 25 -5.93 -0.45 -11.66
CA ASN A 25 -5.23 -1.61 -11.10
C ASN A 25 -3.80 -1.74 -11.68
N LYS A 26 -2.81 -1.16 -11.01
CA LYS A 26 -1.39 -1.47 -11.28
C LYS A 26 -1.02 -2.79 -10.62
N ARG A 27 -0.11 -3.54 -11.25
CA ARG A 27 0.54 -4.72 -10.63
C ARG A 27 1.06 -4.46 -9.20
N ASN A 28 1.55 -3.26 -8.92
CA ASN A 28 2.13 -2.89 -7.62
C ASN A 28 1.20 -2.05 -6.74
N LEU A 29 -0.09 -1.93 -7.06
CA LEU A 29 -1.02 -1.07 -6.33
C LEU A 29 -1.06 -1.43 -4.83
N ARG A 30 -1.10 -2.73 -4.50
CA ARG A 30 -1.05 -3.21 -3.10
C ARG A 30 0.21 -2.76 -2.38
N MET A 31 1.37 -2.88 -3.01
CA MET A 31 2.65 -2.50 -2.42
C MET A 31 2.75 -0.99 -2.21
N THR A 32 2.19 -0.18 -3.13
CA THR A 32 2.11 1.27 -2.97
C THR A 32 1.23 1.66 -1.77
N VAL A 33 0.05 1.05 -1.64
CA VAL A 33 -0.86 1.31 -0.51
C VAL A 33 -0.23 0.88 0.81
N GLU A 34 0.37 -0.30 0.87
CA GLU A 34 1.13 -0.78 2.03
C GLU A 34 2.27 0.18 2.41
N GLY A 35 2.96 0.74 1.41
CA GLY A 35 3.97 1.78 1.61
C GLY A 35 3.40 3.07 2.23
N ILE A 36 2.25 3.55 1.73
CA ILE A 36 1.54 4.70 2.31
C ILE A 36 1.17 4.43 3.77
N LEU A 37 0.59 3.26 4.05
CA LEU A 37 0.19 2.87 5.41
C LEU A 37 1.39 2.73 6.35
N TYR A 38 2.48 2.13 5.88
CA TYR A 38 3.73 2.05 6.62
C TYR A 38 4.26 3.44 6.98
N ARG A 39 4.27 4.35 5.99
CA ARG A 39 4.69 5.74 6.21
C ARG A 39 3.83 6.43 7.26
N MET A 40 2.51 6.28 7.20
CA MET A 40 1.59 6.86 8.20
C MET A 40 1.82 6.28 9.60
N ARG A 41 2.13 4.98 9.71
CA ARG A 41 2.40 4.32 11.00
C ARG A 41 3.73 4.75 11.60
N VAL A 42 4.78 4.85 10.80
CA VAL A 42 6.16 5.09 11.28
C VAL A 42 6.50 6.58 11.30
N GLY A 43 5.82 7.39 10.50
CA GLY A 43 6.08 8.83 10.38
C GLY A 43 7.33 9.16 9.56
N CYS A 44 7.83 8.24 8.73
CA CYS A 44 9.06 8.46 7.98
C CYS A 44 8.87 9.35 6.72
N PRO A 45 9.94 10.00 6.23
CA PRO A 45 9.97 10.60 4.90
C PRO A 45 9.82 9.55 3.80
N TRP A 46 9.32 9.97 2.64
CA TRP A 46 9.19 9.09 1.45
C TRP A 46 10.50 8.46 1.00
N ARG A 47 11.63 9.16 1.19
CA ARG A 47 12.96 8.71 0.83
C ARG A 47 13.45 7.53 1.70
N ASP A 48 12.92 7.42 2.90
CA ASP A 48 13.32 6.38 3.87
C ASP A 48 12.34 5.19 3.86
N LEU A 49 11.43 5.16 2.88
CA LEU A 49 10.51 4.04 2.71
C LEU A 49 11.30 2.77 2.36
N PRO A 50 11.06 1.64 3.03
CA PRO A 50 11.75 0.39 2.71
C PRO A 50 11.54 -0.03 1.24
N ARG A 51 12.61 -0.49 0.58
CA ARG A 51 12.61 -0.94 -0.83
C ARG A 51 11.58 -2.02 -1.17
N VAL A 52 11.09 -2.75 -0.18
CA VAL A 52 10.00 -3.71 -0.36
C VAL A 52 8.71 -3.05 -0.89
N PHE A 53 8.44 -1.79 -0.55
CA PHE A 53 7.22 -1.07 -0.95
C PHE A 53 7.36 -0.37 -2.31
N GLY A 54 8.58 -0.34 -2.88
CA GLY A 54 8.89 0.26 -4.17
C GLY A 54 10.39 0.22 -4.47
N CYS A 55 10.73 0.09 -5.75
CA CYS A 55 12.08 0.32 -6.28
C CYS A 55 12.10 1.64 -7.05
#